data_AF-A0A7V0NR90-F1
#
_entry.id   AF-A0A7V0NR90-F1
#
_cell.length_a   1.000
_cell.length_b   1.000
_cell.length_c   1.000
_cell.angle_alpha   90.00
_cell.angle_beta   90.00
_cell.angle_gamma   90.00
#
_symmetry.space_group_name_H-M   'P 1'
#
loop_
_entity.id
_entity.type
_entity.pdbx_description
1 polymer ?
#
loop_
_entity_poly.entity_id
_entity_poly.type
_entity_poly.pdbx_seq_one_letter_code
_entity_poly.pdbx_strand_id
1 'polypeptide(L)' 'MATSITEKTKFTYKDYLKTPDDKRYELVEGELLMTPSPATCHEWILKNIGYELESFSEDKTLESPLLTDLKIKLSEVFEF' A
#
# COMPACT_ATOMS: atom_id res chain seq x y z
N MET A 1 -37.99 -23.35 -16.58
CA MET A 1 -36.56 -23.48 -16.89
C MET A 1 -35.79 -23.05 -15.64
N ALA A 2 -35.16 -23.98 -14.92
CA ALA A 2 -34.44 -23.67 -13.69
C ALA A 2 -33.08 -23.07 -14.05
N THR A 3 -32.83 -21.84 -13.60
CA THR A 3 -31.52 -21.19 -13.72
C THR A 3 -30.56 -21.87 -12.76
N SER A 4 -29.63 -22.66 -13.29
CA SER A 4 -28.52 -23.22 -12.52
C SER A 4 -27.62 -22.08 -12.03
N ILE A 5 -27.64 -21.82 -10.73
CA ILE A 5 -26.70 -20.92 -10.08
C ILE A 5 -25.35 -21.64 -10.10
N THR A 6 -24.47 -21.26 -11.01
CA THR A 6 -23.08 -21.76 -11.02
C THR A 6 -22.43 -21.23 -9.76
N GLU A 7 -22.26 -22.09 -8.74
CA GLU A 7 -21.46 -21.75 -7.57
C GLU A 7 -20.07 -21.34 -8.07
N LYS A 8 -19.69 -20.06 -7.92
CA LYS A 8 -18.33 -19.61 -8.15
C LYS A 8 -17.44 -20.40 -7.19
N THR A 9 -16.69 -21.38 -7.71
CA THR A 9 -15.67 -22.08 -6.95
C THR A 9 -14.68 -21.06 -6.40
N LYS A 10 -14.61 -20.95 -5.08
CA LYS A 10 -13.64 -20.10 -4.39
C LYS A 10 -12.24 -20.64 -4.63
N PHE A 11 -11.33 -19.79 -5.10
CA PHE A 11 -9.92 -20.11 -5.24
C PHE A 11 -9.27 -20.23 -3.87
N THR A 12 -8.35 -21.18 -3.74
CA THR A 12 -7.56 -21.36 -2.52
C THR A 12 -6.17 -20.76 -2.68
N TYR A 13 -5.44 -20.61 -1.58
CA TYR A 13 -4.03 -20.21 -1.61
C TYR A 13 -3.17 -21.15 -2.48
N LYS A 14 -3.50 -22.45 -2.53
CA LYS A 14 -2.79 -23.40 -3.40
C LYS A 14 -3.02 -23.14 -4.88
N ASP A 15 -4.16 -22.56 -5.23
CA ASP A 15 -4.48 -22.22 -6.62
C ASP A 15 -3.83 -20.88 -6.99
N TYR A 16 -3.78 -19.93 -6.04
CA TYR A 16 -3.00 -18.71 -6.16
C TYR A 16 -1.52 -18.99 -6.46
N LEU A 17 -0.88 -19.93 -5.75
CA LEU A 17 0.53 -20.26 -6.00
C LEU A 17 0.83 -20.83 -7.40
N LYS A 18 -0.20 -21.26 -8.15
CA LYS A 18 -0.06 -21.76 -9.52
C LYS A 18 -0.23 -20.65 -10.56
N THR A 19 -0.57 -19.42 -10.15
CA THR A 19 -0.69 -18.31 -11.09
C THR A 19 0.68 -17.94 -11.65
N PRO A 20 0.76 -17.52 -12.91
CA PRO A 20 2.04 -17.17 -13.52
C PRO A 20 2.57 -15.84 -12.94
N ASP A 21 3.90 -15.76 -12.79
CA ASP A 21 4.60 -14.59 -12.23
C ASP A 21 4.65 -13.37 -13.18
N ASP A 22 4.23 -13.53 -14.44
CA ASP A 22 4.22 -12.43 -15.43
C ASP A 22 3.17 -11.36 -15.11
N LYS A 23 2.19 -11.70 -14.28
CA LYS A 23 1.07 -10.83 -13.90
C LYS A 23 0.89 -10.85 -12.39
N ARG A 24 0.49 -9.69 -11.87
CA ARG A 24 0.18 -9.56 -10.45
C ARG A 24 -1.26 -9.97 -10.20
N TYR A 25 -1.42 -11.10 -9.51
CA TYR A 25 -2.72 -11.55 -9.02
C TYR A 25 -2.84 -11.28 -7.52
N GLU A 26 -4.07 -11.05 -7.07
CA GLU A 26 -4.46 -10.89 -5.68
C GLU A 26 -5.60 -11.86 -5.36
N LEU A 27 -5.48 -12.62 -4.28
CA LEU A 27 -6.55 -13.52 -3.80
C LEU A 27 -7.32 -12.82 -2.67
N VAL A 28 -8.56 -12.42 -2.93
CA VAL A 28 -9.41 -11.71 -1.97
C VAL A 28 -10.70 -12.50 -1.78
N GLU A 29 -10.95 -12.98 -0.56
CA GLU A 29 -12.15 -13.75 -0.19
C GLU A 29 -12.46 -14.99 -1.06
N GLY A 30 -11.42 -15.53 -1.72
CA GLY A 30 -11.54 -16.67 -2.63
C GLY A 30 -11.78 -16.26 -4.09
N GLU A 31 -11.70 -14.98 -4.43
CA GLU A 31 -11.68 -14.48 -5.80
C GLU A 31 -10.26 -14.06 -6.21
N LEU A 32 -9.84 -14.46 -7.41
CA LEU A 32 -8.54 -14.08 -7.96
C LEU A 32 -8.71 -12.84 -8.84
N LEU A 33 -8.15 -11.72 -8.40
CA LEU A 33 -8.18 -10.44 -9.10
C LEU A 33 -6.84 -10.23 -9.82
N MET A 34 -6.89 -9.83 -11.09
CA MET A 34 -5.68 -9.44 -11.82
C MET A 34 -5.52 -7.93 -11.69
N THR A 35 -4.42 -7.49 -11.10
CA THR A 35 -4.12 -6.07 -10.96
C THR A 35 -3.29 -5.64 -12.17
N PRO A 36 -3.77 -4.70 -13.00
CA PRO A 36 -2.98 -4.21 -14.13
C PRO A 36 -1.72 -3.52 -13.63
N SER A 37 -0.65 -3.54 -14.46
CA SER A 37 0.57 -2.81 -14.16
C SER A 37 0.25 -1.33 -13.89
N PRO A 38 0.85 -0.73 -12.85
CA PRO A 38 0.53 0.62 -12.45
C PRO A 38 0.80 1.60 -13.60
N ALA A 39 -0.13 2.52 -13.84
CA ALA A 39 0.08 3.59 -14.79
C ALA A 39 1.22 4.52 -14.30
N THR A 40 1.91 5.19 -15.22
CA THR A 40 3.02 6.11 -14.89
C THR A 40 2.63 7.18 -13.87
N CYS A 41 1.38 7.64 -13.87
CA CYS A 41 0.89 8.58 -12.86
C CYS A 41 0.87 7.99 -11.44
N HIS A 42 0.46 6.72 -11.31
CA HIS A 42 0.45 6.01 -10.03
C HIS A 42 1.87 5.80 -9.51
N GLU A 43 2.80 5.40 -10.37
CA GLU A 43 4.22 5.27 -10.03
C GLU A 43 4.83 6.60 -9.56
N TRP A 44 4.49 7.71 -10.24
CA TRP A 44 4.96 9.03 -9.86
C TRP A 44 4.44 9.47 -8.49
N ILE A 45 3.15 9.24 -8.20
CA ILE A 45 2.56 9.55 -6.89
C ILE A 45 3.23 8.71 -5.80
N LEU A 46 3.39 7.39 -6.02
CA LEU A 46 4.06 6.51 -5.07
C LEU A 46 5.50 6.95 -4.80
N LYS A 47 6.23 7.35 -5.85
CA LYS A 47 7.60 7.85 -5.71
C LYS A 47 7.65 9.11 -4.84
N ASN A 48 6.74 10.05 -5.03
CA ASN A 48 6.72 11.28 -4.24
C ASN A 48 6.39 11.00 -2.76
N ILE A 49 5.42 10.12 -2.51
CA ILE A 49 5.10 9.68 -1.15
C ILE A 49 6.31 8.99 -0.51
N GLY A 50 6.95 8.07 -1.24
CA GLY A 50 8.16 7.39 -0.78
C GLY A 50 9.29 8.36 -0.45
N TYR A 51 9.53 9.35 -1.30
CA TYR A 51 10.54 10.38 -1.07
C TYR A 51 10.24 11.20 0.20
N GLU A 52 8.99 11.60 0.42
CA GLU A 52 8.62 12.33 1.62
C GLU A 52 8.85 11.49 2.89
N LEU A 53 8.47 10.21 2.84
CA LEU A 53 8.70 9.26 3.94
C LEU A 53 10.20 8.99 4.19
N GLU A 54 11.01 8.84 3.13
CA GLU A 54 12.47 8.68 3.27
C GLU A 54 13.14 9.95 3.79
N SER A 55 12.62 11.11 3.40
CA SER A 55 13.11 12.39 3.90
C SER A 55 12.77 12.56 5.38
N PHE A 56 11.69 11.94 5.86
CA PHE A 56 11.29 11.98 7.26
C PHE A 56 12.31 11.23 8.12
N SER A 57 12.80 11.90 9.15
CA SER A 57 13.76 11.35 10.10
C SER A 57 13.30 11.75 11.48
N GLU A 58 13.28 10.80 12.40
CA GLU A 58 12.92 11.03 13.81
C GLU A 58 13.87 12.05 14.47
N ASP A 59 15.10 12.18 13.96
CA ASP A 59 16.07 13.17 14.44
C ASP A 59 15.75 14.61 13.99
N LYS A 60 14.75 14.81 13.14
CA LYS A 60 14.32 16.16 12.74
C LYS A 60 13.71 16.89 13.92
N THR A 61 14.05 18.18 14.02
CA THR A 61 13.42 19.11 14.97
C THR A 61 12.42 19.97 14.19
N LEU A 62 11.16 19.96 14.61
CA LEU A 62 10.14 20.87 14.12
C LEU A 62 10.27 22.22 14.83
N GLU A 63 10.32 23.29 14.06
CA GLU A 63 10.35 24.66 14.55
C GLU A 63 9.12 25.41 14.05
N SER A 64 8.48 26.17 14.93
CA SER A 64 7.31 26.97 14.56
C SER A 64 7.74 28.36 14.05
N PRO A 65 7.27 28.79 12.86
CA PRO A 65 7.54 30.15 12.36
C PRO A 65 6.93 31.25 13.24
N LEU A 66 5.88 30.92 14.00
CA LEU A 66 5.16 31.86 14.87
C LEU A 66 5.65 31.82 16.33
N LEU A 67 6.26 30.72 16.75
CA LEU A 67 6.77 30.49 18.10
C LEU A 67 8.22 30.02 18.01
N THR A 68 9.14 30.97 17.90
CA THR A 68 10.57 30.72 17.64
C THR A 68 11.26 29.89 18.72
N ASP A 69 10.73 29.91 19.94
CA ASP A 69 11.27 29.13 21.07
C ASP A 69 10.73 27.71 21.14
N LEU A 70 9.67 27.40 20.38
CA LEU A 70 9.10 26.05 20.32
C LEU A 70 9.88 25.20 19.31
N LYS A 71 10.71 24.31 19.85
CA LYS A 71 11.47 23.30 19.10
C LYS A 71 11.11 21.92 19.63
N ILE A 72 10.54 21.07 18.77
CA ILE A 72 10.12 19.72 19.15
C ILE A 72 10.94 18.73 18.34
N LYS A 73 11.70 17.87 19.02
CA LYS A 73 12.34 16.73 18.35
C LYS A 73 11.30 15.68 18.05
N LEU A 74 11.27 15.19 16.82
CA LEU A 74 10.27 14.20 16.40
C LEU A 74 10.46 12.87 17.12
N SER A 75 11.69 12.48 17.49
CA SER A 75 11.99 11.29 18.28
C SER A 75 11.17 11.22 19.58
N GLU A 76 11.03 12.35 20.29
CA GLU A 76 10.27 12.44 21.55
C GLU A 76 8.75 12.20 21.37
N VAL A 77 8.23 12.31 20.13
CA VAL A 77 6.81 12.09 19.82
C VAL A 77 6.51 10.62 19.50
N PHE A 78 7.50 9.88 19.00
CA PHE A 78 7.35 8.48 18.57
C PHE A 78 7.93 7.46 19.56
N GLU A 79 8.52 7.90 20.67
CA GLU A 79 8.86 7.04 21.80
C GLU A 79 7.57 6.63 22.56
N PHE A 80 7.07 5.42 22.30
CA PHE A 80 5.97 4.78 23.04
C PHE A 80 6.49 3.71 24.01
#